data_AF-A0A8H4UX80-F1
#
_entry.id   AF-A0A8H4UX80-F1
#
_cell.length_a   1.000
_cell.length_b   1.000
_cell.length_c   1.000
_cell.angle_alpha   90.00
_cell.angle_beta   90.00
_cell.angle_gamma   90.00
#
_symmetry.space_group_name_H-M   'P 1'
#
loop_
_entity.id
_entity.type
_entity.pdbx_description
1 polymer ?
#
loop_
_entity_poly.entity_id
_entity_poly.type
_entity_poly.pdbx_seq_one_letter_code
_entity_poly.pdbx_strand_id
1 'polypeptide(L)'
;MATYPSTTGHDPILDNPEDAETTGSTESSLKTGTKAHAYALEGNLNKPMERVEHAPSSRHKKKKLYRKGSKKHIESEEKRQQKVREHVPAPSPWYAYCVLVTFWAPDMVMACMGMRKAEQRRAWREKMGLISLILLVSAGHVDSGYMIFHGEAYDLSNSEHPAAYGIPQGSNVLYDLPVKYSGKDGSFLFQNVNGACKDIITLAEGSDIPTNSKGELAWYFPCQTYNQDGSDYKTNETTTPYLGYMCHLSSEARNDFYSLTSSGDVYFTWDDLGNKSRNLIVYSGDVLDLDLLTYLNSSQVSFPSLFTEMQSNTEIRGTDVTYAFQTSEDKRVAKCLSQIIRVGSIDTKTIGCIASQVVLYVSLVFILSIVAARFSMALFFHWFLSK
;
A
#
# COMPACT_ATOMS: atom_id res chain seq x y z
N MET A 1 35.06 30.12 -0.30
CA MET A 1 35.31 28.94 0.56
C MET A 1 34.18 28.82 1.54
N ALA A 2 33.34 27.79 1.40
CA ALA A 2 32.36 27.40 2.39
C ALA A 2 32.42 25.87 2.48
N THR A 3 33.02 25.37 3.55
CA THR A 3 32.98 23.96 3.93
C THR A 3 31.70 23.72 4.71
N TYR A 4 30.87 22.77 4.26
CA TYR A 4 29.64 22.39 4.96
C TYR A 4 29.80 21.02 5.64
N PRO A 5 29.19 20.80 6.81
CA PRO A 5 29.33 19.59 7.59
C PRO A 5 28.52 18.42 6.99
N SER A 6 29.03 17.21 7.21
CA SER A 6 28.30 15.95 7.00
C SER A 6 27.11 15.89 7.96
N THR A 7 25.90 15.76 7.43
CA THR A 7 24.66 15.54 8.19
C THR A 7 24.18 14.12 7.96
N THR A 8 24.87 13.14 8.54
CA THR A 8 24.31 11.80 8.73
C THR A 8 23.45 11.82 9.99
N GLY A 9 22.14 12.02 9.83
CA GLY A 9 21.15 11.69 10.85
C GLY A 9 20.82 10.20 10.77
N HIS A 10 21.50 9.39 11.56
CA HIS A 10 21.13 7.99 11.80
C HIS A 10 21.60 7.60 13.20
N ASP A 11 20.63 7.47 14.12
CA ASP A 11 20.86 6.86 15.43
C ASP A 11 20.96 5.33 15.27
N PRO A 12 21.93 4.67 15.92
CA PRO A 12 22.02 3.22 15.91
C PRO A 12 20.94 2.60 16.82
N ILE A 13 20.25 1.59 16.29
CA ILE A 13 19.39 0.64 17.00
C ILE A 13 20.16 0.07 18.19
N LEU A 14 19.64 0.29 19.40
CA LEU A 14 20.07 -0.40 20.62
C LEU A 14 19.14 -1.59 20.85
N ASP A 15 19.63 -2.79 20.52
CA ASP A 15 19.12 -4.04 21.08
C ASP A 15 19.61 -4.18 22.53
N ASN A 16 18.70 -4.50 23.45
CA ASN A 16 19.06 -5.22 24.67
C ASN A 16 17.96 -6.24 25.00
N PRO A 17 18.33 -7.50 25.33
CA PRO A 17 17.38 -8.58 25.62
C PRO A 17 17.07 -8.65 27.13
N GLU A 18 16.02 -9.43 27.44
CA GLU A 18 15.61 -9.92 28.77
C GLU A 18 14.78 -8.95 29.62
N ASP A 19 13.44 -9.18 29.64
CA ASP A 19 12.75 -9.63 30.85
C ASP A 19 11.29 -10.04 30.57
N ALA A 20 10.82 -10.95 31.42
CA ALA A 20 9.80 -11.95 31.17
C ALA A 20 8.32 -11.52 31.36
N GLU A 21 7.47 -12.25 30.63
CA GLU A 21 6.14 -12.81 30.96
C GLU A 21 5.13 -12.09 31.92
N THR A 22 3.91 -12.02 31.38
CA THR A 22 2.58 -12.35 31.96
C THR A 22 1.60 -11.25 32.42
N THR A 23 0.34 -11.52 32.04
CA THR A 23 -0.97 -10.97 32.48
C THR A 23 -1.35 -9.62 31.85
N GLY A 24 -2.55 -9.39 31.29
CA GLY A 24 -3.85 -10.02 31.45
C GLY A 24 -4.87 -8.91 31.72
N SER A 25 -5.68 -8.56 30.72
CA SER A 25 -6.99 -7.88 30.76
C SER A 25 -7.18 -6.64 31.65
N THR A 26 -7.56 -5.50 31.07
CA THR A 26 -8.87 -4.82 31.26
C THR A 26 -8.86 -3.35 30.83
N GLU A 27 -10.07 -2.89 30.52
CA GLU A 27 -10.48 -1.61 29.94
C GLU A 27 -10.14 -0.33 30.71
N SER A 28 -10.39 0.76 29.96
CA SER A 28 -10.72 2.13 30.37
C SER A 28 -9.49 3.03 30.52
N SER A 29 -9.50 4.29 30.06
CA SER A 29 -10.58 5.25 30.15
C SER A 29 -10.21 6.56 29.44
N LEU A 30 -11.15 7.51 29.47
CA LEU A 30 -11.00 8.98 29.37
C LEU A 30 -10.89 9.60 27.96
N LYS A 31 -11.59 10.69 27.61
CA LYS A 31 -12.51 11.57 28.35
C LYS A 31 -13.21 12.50 27.36
N THR A 32 -14.53 12.56 27.44
CA THR A 32 -15.35 13.66 26.89
C THR A 32 -15.66 14.62 28.03
N GLY A 33 -15.46 15.92 27.81
CA GLY A 33 -16.04 17.03 28.59
C GLY A 33 -16.60 18.03 27.58
N THR A 34 -17.73 18.72 27.79
CA THR A 34 -18.11 19.42 29.02
C THR A 34 -19.62 19.72 29.07
N LYS A 35 -20.13 19.66 30.31
CA LYS A 35 -21.40 20.06 30.98
C LYS A 35 -22.21 21.19 30.30
N ALA A 36 -23.55 21.17 30.21
CA ALA A 36 -24.66 20.94 31.17
C ALA A 36 -24.91 22.09 32.17
N HIS A 37 -26.10 22.70 32.07
CA HIS A 37 -26.99 23.22 33.14
C HIS A 37 -28.36 23.45 32.42
N ALA A 38 -29.52 23.02 32.91
CA ALA A 38 -30.11 23.36 34.20
C ALA A 38 -31.34 22.46 34.54
N TYR A 39 -31.28 21.93 35.77
CA TYR A 39 -32.34 21.65 36.75
C TYR A 39 -33.50 20.68 36.49
N ALA A 40 -33.55 19.71 37.41
CA ALA A 40 -34.53 18.65 37.61
C ALA A 40 -35.60 19.06 38.64
N LEU A 41 -36.82 18.59 38.40
CA LEU A 41 -37.98 18.36 39.29
C LEU A 41 -39.04 17.80 38.32
N GLU A 42 -39.61 16.60 38.39
CA GLU A 42 -39.86 15.64 39.47
C GLU A 42 -39.90 14.23 38.84
N GLY A 43 -39.52 13.22 39.61
CA GLY A 43 -39.86 11.84 39.31
C GLY A 43 -41.29 11.51 39.76
N ASN A 44 -41.93 10.51 39.15
CA ASN A 44 -41.97 9.19 39.79
C ASN A 44 -42.67 8.15 38.92
N LEU A 45 -42.10 6.95 38.98
CA LEU A 45 -42.67 5.70 38.49
C LEU A 45 -43.78 5.24 39.44
N ASN A 46 -44.89 4.79 38.84
CA ASN A 46 -45.74 3.66 39.24
C ASN A 46 -46.27 3.59 40.69
N LYS A 47 -47.57 3.89 40.84
CA LYS A 47 -48.44 3.24 41.83
C LYS A 47 -49.80 2.85 41.19
N PRO A 48 -50.47 1.83 41.74
CA PRO A 48 -51.47 1.04 41.05
C PRO A 48 -52.83 1.76 40.99
N MET A 49 -53.54 1.54 39.89
CA MET A 49 -54.82 2.17 39.63
C MET A 49 -55.91 1.64 40.58
N GLU A 50 -56.59 2.57 41.23
CA GLU A 50 -57.62 2.38 42.24
C GLU A 50 -58.92 1.82 41.64
N ARG A 51 -59.62 1.03 42.46
CA ARG A 51 -60.82 0.26 42.15
C ARG A 51 -62.04 1.17 42.00
N VAL A 52 -62.58 1.28 40.78
CA VAL A 52 -63.92 1.82 40.54
C VAL A 52 -64.93 0.67 40.61
N GLU A 53 -65.84 0.71 41.56
CA GLU A 53 -66.99 -0.21 41.66
C GLU A 53 -68.02 0.10 40.57
N HIS A 54 -68.38 -0.91 39.78
CA HIS A 54 -69.52 -0.86 38.87
C HIS A 54 -70.54 -1.93 39.26
N ALA A 55 -71.77 -1.47 39.48
CA ALA A 55 -72.95 -2.26 39.81
C ALA A 55 -73.29 -3.33 38.74
N PRO A 56 -74.01 -4.41 39.10
CA PRO A 56 -74.11 -5.59 38.26
C PRO A 56 -75.13 -5.37 37.14
N SER A 57 -74.67 -5.45 35.88
CA SER A 57 -75.56 -5.52 34.72
C SER A 57 -75.45 -6.90 34.07
N SER A 58 -76.63 -7.49 33.89
CA SER A 58 -76.89 -8.88 33.51
C SER A 58 -76.05 -9.43 32.35
N ARG A 59 -75.66 -10.71 32.49
CA ARG A 59 -75.15 -11.56 31.41
C ARG A 59 -76.13 -11.55 30.22
N HIS A 60 -75.70 -10.96 29.11
CA HIS A 60 -76.21 -11.30 27.78
C HIS A 60 -75.07 -11.88 26.94
N LYS A 61 -75.16 -13.17 26.59
CA LYS A 61 -74.27 -13.84 25.62
C LYS A 61 -74.42 -13.13 24.26
N LYS A 62 -73.55 -12.18 23.94
CA LYS A 62 -73.43 -11.66 22.58
C LYS A 62 -72.80 -12.74 21.70
N LYS A 63 -73.62 -13.39 20.87
CA LYS A 63 -73.18 -14.24 19.76
C LYS A 63 -72.26 -13.40 18.86
N LYS A 64 -71.05 -13.90 18.56
CA LYS A 64 -70.16 -13.32 17.54
C LYS A 64 -70.87 -13.41 16.18
N LEU A 65 -71.48 -12.32 15.74
CA LEU A 65 -71.97 -12.16 14.38
C LEU A 65 -70.79 -11.75 13.49
N TYR A 66 -70.21 -12.71 12.80
CA TYR A 66 -69.19 -12.46 11.78
C TYR A 66 -69.86 -11.85 10.54
N ARG A 67 -69.92 -10.52 10.46
CA ARG A 67 -70.50 -9.83 9.30
C ARG A 67 -69.47 -9.85 8.16
N LYS A 68 -69.81 -10.51 7.04
CA LYS A 68 -69.02 -10.70 5.80
C LYS A 68 -68.35 -9.40 5.26
N GLY A 69 -68.85 -8.22 5.63
CA GLY A 69 -68.26 -6.92 5.30
C GLY A 69 -66.93 -6.61 6.01
N SER A 70 -66.67 -7.18 7.20
CA SER A 70 -65.44 -6.89 7.97
C SER A 70 -64.20 -7.56 7.37
N LYS A 71 -64.33 -8.74 6.73
CA LYS A 71 -63.22 -9.36 5.97
C LYS A 71 -62.81 -8.51 4.78
N LYS A 72 -63.79 -7.99 4.03
CA LYS A 72 -63.52 -7.15 2.86
C LYS A 72 -62.81 -5.86 3.24
N HIS A 73 -63.15 -5.25 4.36
CA HIS A 73 -62.49 -4.03 4.82
C HIS A 73 -61.05 -4.31 5.25
N ILE A 74 -60.81 -5.34 6.06
CA ILE A 74 -59.47 -5.76 6.50
C ILE A 74 -58.60 -6.15 5.28
N GLU A 75 -59.13 -6.96 4.36
CA GLU A 75 -58.42 -7.35 3.14
C GLU A 75 -58.16 -6.16 2.20
N SER A 76 -59.07 -5.18 2.15
CA SER A 76 -58.86 -3.94 1.38
C SER A 76 -57.80 -3.03 2.01
N GLU A 77 -57.70 -3.03 3.33
CA GLU A 77 -56.77 -2.22 4.11
C GLU A 77 -55.38 -2.84 4.11
N GLU A 78 -55.29 -4.17 4.19
CA GLU A 78 -54.06 -4.94 3.91
C GLU A 78 -53.61 -4.73 2.46
N LYS A 79 -54.50 -4.78 1.46
CA LYS A 79 -54.17 -4.44 0.06
C LYS A 79 -53.74 -2.98 -0.10
N ARG A 80 -54.29 -2.05 0.68
CA ARG A 80 -53.88 -0.63 0.67
C ARG A 80 -52.51 -0.44 1.32
N GLN A 81 -52.24 -1.12 2.43
CA GLN A 81 -50.92 -1.13 3.08
C GLN A 81 -49.88 -1.85 2.21
N GLN A 82 -50.27 -2.89 1.49
CA GLN A 82 -49.42 -3.59 0.53
C GLN A 82 -49.12 -2.71 -0.70
N LYS A 83 -50.10 -1.95 -1.22
CA LYS A 83 -49.88 -0.91 -2.25
C LYS A 83 -49.02 0.27 -1.80
N VAL A 84 -49.06 0.62 -0.51
CA VAL A 84 -48.18 1.65 0.08
C VAL A 84 -46.76 1.11 0.26
N ARG A 85 -46.59 -0.18 0.60
CA ARG A 85 -45.29 -0.88 0.61
C ARG A 85 -44.73 -1.15 -0.80
N GLU A 86 -45.60 -1.21 -1.81
CA GLU A 86 -45.27 -1.29 -3.25
C GLU A 86 -44.99 0.06 -3.91
N HIS A 87 -44.96 1.18 -3.18
CA HIS A 87 -44.34 2.39 -3.72
C HIS A 87 -42.85 2.12 -3.91
N VAL A 88 -42.50 1.72 -5.14
CA VAL A 88 -41.13 1.54 -5.62
C VAL A 88 -40.38 2.83 -5.30
N PRO A 89 -39.43 2.82 -4.35
CA PRO A 89 -38.61 4.00 -4.10
C PRO A 89 -37.92 4.36 -5.42
N ALA A 90 -37.78 5.66 -5.69
CA ALA A 90 -37.00 6.12 -6.84
C ALA A 90 -35.69 5.32 -6.93
N PRO A 91 -35.27 4.89 -8.14
CA PRO A 91 -34.04 4.11 -8.28
C PRO A 91 -32.93 4.89 -7.58
N SER A 92 -32.28 4.26 -6.60
CA SER A 92 -31.20 4.92 -5.89
C SER A 92 -30.17 5.41 -6.92
N PRO A 93 -29.55 6.58 -6.75
CA PRO A 93 -28.50 7.04 -7.65
C PRO A 93 -27.43 5.97 -7.89
N TRP A 94 -27.16 5.16 -6.86
CA TRP A 94 -26.34 3.94 -6.92
C TRP A 94 -26.88 2.90 -7.91
N TYR A 95 -28.16 2.51 -7.81
CA TYR A 95 -28.73 1.52 -8.73
C TYR A 95 -28.77 2.03 -10.18
N ALA A 96 -29.02 3.33 -10.38
CA ALA A 96 -28.94 3.96 -11.70
C ALA A 96 -27.51 3.84 -12.28
N TYR A 97 -26.48 4.10 -11.48
CA TYR A 97 -25.08 3.86 -11.85
C TYR A 97 -24.82 2.39 -12.20
N CYS A 98 -25.27 1.43 -11.37
CA CYS A 98 -25.10 0.01 -11.65
C CYS A 98 -25.74 -0.40 -12.99
N VAL A 99 -26.94 0.11 -13.31
CA VAL A 99 -27.63 -0.13 -14.58
C VAL A 99 -26.87 0.47 -15.75
N LEU A 100 -26.30 1.67 -15.59
CA LEU A 100 -25.46 2.31 -16.62
C LEU A 100 -24.21 1.51 -16.92
N VAL A 101 -23.50 1.03 -15.89
CA VAL A 101 -22.30 0.18 -16.07
C VAL A 101 -22.63 -1.16 -16.73
N THR A 102 -23.79 -1.74 -16.41
CA THR A 102 -24.22 -3.05 -16.90
C THR A 102 -25.19 -2.96 -18.09
N PHE A 103 -25.10 -1.87 -18.88
CA PHE A 103 -25.98 -1.61 -20.03
C PHE A 103 -25.91 -2.70 -21.10
N TRP A 104 -24.74 -3.34 -21.25
CA TRP A 104 -24.49 -4.44 -22.18
C TRP A 104 -25.15 -5.76 -21.77
N ALA A 105 -25.68 -5.85 -20.54
CA ALA A 105 -26.39 -7.02 -20.02
C ALA A 105 -27.84 -6.65 -19.65
N PRO A 106 -28.77 -6.54 -20.61
CA PRO A 106 -30.18 -6.24 -20.33
C PRO A 106 -30.89 -7.41 -19.64
N ASP A 107 -31.98 -7.11 -18.92
CA ASP A 107 -32.69 -8.07 -18.08
C ASP A 107 -33.20 -9.30 -18.84
N MET A 108 -33.55 -9.14 -20.13
CA MET A 108 -33.98 -10.22 -21.02
C MET A 108 -32.87 -11.26 -21.23
N VAL A 109 -31.63 -10.80 -21.43
CA VAL A 109 -30.47 -11.68 -21.65
C VAL A 109 -30.14 -12.44 -20.37
N MET A 110 -30.14 -11.77 -19.21
CA MET A 110 -29.91 -12.41 -17.91
C MET A 110 -31.02 -13.40 -17.52
N ALA A 111 -32.27 -13.11 -17.88
CA ALA A 111 -33.40 -14.02 -17.66
C ALA A 111 -33.28 -15.29 -18.51
N CYS A 112 -32.80 -15.18 -19.75
CA CYS A 112 -32.49 -16.31 -20.62
C CYS A 112 -31.31 -17.15 -20.10
N MET A 113 -30.32 -16.52 -19.45
CA MET A 113 -29.15 -17.17 -18.85
C MET A 113 -29.39 -17.73 -17.43
N GLY A 114 -30.65 -17.86 -16.99
CA GLY A 114 -31.01 -18.56 -15.75
C GLY A 114 -31.23 -17.69 -14.51
N MET A 115 -31.02 -16.36 -14.58
CA MET A 115 -31.32 -15.44 -13.48
C MET A 115 -32.76 -14.92 -13.55
N ARG A 116 -33.73 -15.80 -13.27
CA ARG A 116 -35.16 -15.48 -13.42
C ARG A 116 -35.70 -14.54 -12.34
N LYS A 117 -35.14 -14.54 -11.13
CA LYS A 117 -35.58 -13.68 -10.01
C LYS A 117 -35.06 -12.24 -10.15
N ALA A 118 -35.94 -11.26 -10.00
CA ALA A 118 -35.59 -9.84 -10.09
C ALA A 118 -34.59 -9.39 -9.02
N GLU A 119 -34.72 -9.91 -7.80
CA GLU A 119 -33.78 -9.65 -6.70
C GLU A 119 -32.36 -10.16 -7.00
N GLN A 120 -32.26 -11.31 -7.67
CA GLN A 120 -30.98 -11.91 -8.07
C GLN A 120 -30.28 -11.07 -9.15
N ARG A 121 -31.04 -10.53 -10.11
CA ARG A 121 -30.50 -9.59 -11.12
C ARG A 121 -30.02 -8.28 -10.47
N ARG A 122 -30.78 -7.75 -9.50
CA ARG A 122 -30.40 -6.55 -8.75
C ARG A 122 -29.10 -6.75 -7.98
N ALA A 123 -28.99 -7.83 -7.21
CA ALA A 123 -27.78 -8.14 -6.45
C ALA A 123 -26.55 -8.34 -7.36
N TRP A 124 -26.72 -8.96 -8.53
CA TRP A 124 -25.64 -9.10 -9.52
C TRP A 124 -25.20 -7.75 -10.11
N ARG A 125 -26.15 -6.89 -10.48
CA ARG A 125 -25.84 -5.54 -10.99
C ARG A 125 -25.14 -4.70 -9.94
N GLU A 126 -25.54 -4.78 -8.67
CA GLU A 126 -24.89 -4.10 -7.57
C GLU A 126 -23.43 -4.58 -7.38
N LYS A 127 -23.16 -5.89 -7.53
CA LYS A 127 -21.78 -6.43 -7.53
C LYS A 127 -20.95 -5.92 -8.70
N MET A 128 -21.51 -5.90 -9.92
CA MET A 128 -20.81 -5.38 -11.10
C MET A 128 -20.54 -3.88 -10.99
N GLY A 129 -21.46 -3.12 -10.39
CA GLY A 129 -21.24 -1.71 -10.06
C GLY A 129 -20.08 -1.51 -9.07
N LEU A 130 -19.99 -2.35 -8.03
CA LEU A 130 -18.85 -2.32 -7.11
C LEU A 130 -17.53 -2.66 -7.80
N ILE A 131 -17.51 -3.70 -8.63
CA ILE A 131 -16.31 -4.09 -9.42
C ILE A 131 -15.91 -2.95 -10.35
N SER A 132 -16.86 -2.29 -11.02
CA SER A 132 -16.56 -1.15 -11.89
C SER A 132 -16.01 0.04 -11.14
N LEU A 133 -16.44 0.29 -9.90
CA LEU A 133 -15.95 1.40 -9.09
C LEU A 133 -14.54 1.10 -8.57
N ILE A 134 -14.29 -0.14 -8.13
CA ILE A 134 -12.95 -0.62 -7.78
C ILE A 134 -12.03 -0.51 -8.99
N LEU A 135 -12.46 -0.98 -10.16
CA LEU A 135 -11.68 -0.89 -11.40
C LEU A 135 -11.43 0.56 -11.83
N LEU A 136 -12.39 1.46 -11.66
CA LEU A 136 -12.23 2.87 -12.01
C LEU A 136 -11.24 3.56 -11.07
N VAL A 137 -11.29 3.25 -9.77
CA VAL A 137 -10.32 3.75 -8.78
C VAL A 137 -8.93 3.15 -9.03
N SER A 138 -8.84 1.87 -9.39
CA SER A 138 -7.55 1.23 -9.73
C SER A 138 -7.02 1.55 -11.12
N ALA A 139 -7.87 2.07 -12.02
CA ALA A 139 -7.48 2.50 -13.37
C ALA A 139 -6.98 3.96 -13.42
N GLY A 140 -7.07 4.69 -12.30
CA GLY A 140 -6.18 5.83 -12.08
C GLY A 140 -4.76 5.29 -12.17
N HIS A 141 -4.00 5.71 -13.17
CA HIS A 141 -2.65 5.21 -13.43
C HIS A 141 -1.74 5.51 -12.23
N VAL A 142 -1.58 4.54 -11.32
CA VAL A 142 -0.81 4.74 -10.09
C VAL A 142 0.70 4.63 -10.32
N ASP A 143 1.20 4.14 -11.46
CA ASP A 143 2.66 4.10 -11.70
C ASP A 143 3.27 5.43 -12.15
N SER A 144 2.51 6.30 -12.83
CA SER A 144 3.12 7.50 -13.44
C SER A 144 3.33 8.67 -12.49
N GLY A 145 2.90 8.54 -11.23
CA GLY A 145 3.06 9.55 -10.18
C GLY A 145 4.38 9.45 -9.41
N TYR A 146 5.15 8.39 -9.63
CA TYR A 146 6.28 8.05 -8.79
C TYR A 146 7.61 8.23 -9.50
N MET A 147 8.61 8.59 -8.71
CA MET A 147 10.02 8.36 -9.02
C MET A 147 10.67 7.61 -7.88
N ILE A 148 11.72 6.87 -8.19
CA ILE A 148 12.48 6.11 -7.20
C ILE A 148 13.77 6.85 -6.86
N PHE A 149 14.12 6.90 -5.59
CA PHE A 149 15.41 7.40 -5.12
C PHE A 149 15.92 6.49 -3.99
N HIS A 150 17.13 5.97 -4.14
CA HIS A 150 17.82 5.11 -3.16
C HIS A 150 17.01 3.88 -2.71
N GLY A 151 16.19 3.34 -3.61
CA GLY A 151 15.30 2.21 -3.35
C GLY A 151 13.98 2.56 -2.67
N GLU A 152 13.64 3.84 -2.55
CA GLU A 152 12.36 4.33 -2.01
C GLU A 152 11.55 5.02 -3.10
N ALA A 153 10.22 4.86 -3.06
CA ALA A 153 9.30 5.49 -3.98
C ALA A 153 8.78 6.82 -3.43
N TYR A 154 8.82 7.87 -4.24
CA TYR A 154 8.33 9.22 -3.90
C TYR A 154 7.19 9.59 -4.83
N ASP A 155 6.03 9.95 -4.27
CA ASP A 155 4.92 10.52 -5.03
C ASP A 155 5.24 11.98 -5.38
N LEU A 156 5.54 12.21 -6.66
CA LEU A 156 5.87 13.52 -7.21
C LEU A 156 4.75 14.08 -8.08
N SER A 157 3.56 13.47 -8.06
CA SER A 157 2.42 13.88 -8.90
C SER A 157 1.98 15.33 -8.70
N ASN A 158 2.14 15.86 -7.49
CA ASN A 158 1.84 17.26 -7.13
C ASN A 158 3.09 18.06 -6.78
N SER A 159 4.28 17.56 -7.13
CA SER A 159 5.54 18.28 -6.87
C SER A 159 5.75 19.43 -7.85
N GLU A 160 6.47 20.45 -7.39
CA GLU A 160 6.90 21.60 -8.17
C GLU A 160 8.42 21.74 -8.06
N HIS A 161 9.12 21.72 -9.19
CA HIS A 161 10.57 21.85 -9.21
C HIS A 161 10.97 23.34 -9.15
N PRO A 162 11.98 23.72 -8.34
CA PRO A 162 12.59 25.05 -8.38
C PRO A 162 13.13 25.40 -9.78
N ALA A 163 13.40 26.68 -10.05
CA ALA A 163 13.99 27.04 -11.35
C ALA A 163 15.39 26.43 -11.49
N ALA A 164 15.64 25.71 -12.59
CA ALA A 164 16.96 25.20 -12.95
C ALA A 164 17.22 25.39 -14.46
N TYR A 165 18.45 25.17 -14.90
CA TYR A 165 18.78 25.31 -16.32
C TYR A 165 17.92 24.33 -17.14
N GLY A 166 17.16 24.84 -18.11
CA GLY A 166 16.23 24.04 -18.90
C GLY A 166 14.95 23.59 -18.19
N ILE A 167 14.73 23.98 -16.93
CA ILE A 167 13.54 23.66 -16.14
C ILE A 167 12.90 24.95 -15.62
N PRO A 168 11.74 25.37 -16.18
CA PRO A 168 11.00 26.52 -15.66
C PRO A 168 10.59 26.32 -14.20
N GLN A 169 10.50 27.42 -13.44
CA GLN A 169 10.02 27.39 -12.07
C GLN A 169 8.61 26.80 -11.99
N GLY A 170 8.37 25.92 -11.01
CA GLY A 170 7.06 25.31 -10.78
C GLY A 170 6.73 24.17 -11.73
N SER A 171 7.67 23.73 -12.57
CA SER A 171 7.43 22.61 -13.48
C SER A 171 7.38 21.29 -12.70
N ASN A 172 6.45 20.42 -13.06
CA ASN A 172 6.43 19.06 -12.58
C ASN A 172 7.38 18.19 -13.43
N VAL A 173 8.37 17.55 -12.79
CA VAL A 173 9.38 16.73 -13.48
C VAL A 173 8.79 15.47 -14.15
N LEU A 174 7.64 15.00 -13.70
CA LEU A 174 7.00 13.82 -14.27
C LEU A 174 6.28 14.15 -15.58
N TYR A 175 5.66 15.34 -15.66
CA TYR A 175 4.65 15.65 -16.68
C TYR A 175 4.93 16.86 -17.55
N ASP A 176 5.70 17.84 -17.10
CA ASP A 176 5.80 19.13 -17.80
C ASP A 176 7.04 19.24 -18.68
N LEU A 177 8.11 18.50 -18.34
CA LEU A 177 9.38 18.54 -19.06
C LEU A 177 9.34 17.78 -20.40
N PRO A 178 10.18 18.11 -21.40
CA PRO A 178 10.23 17.39 -22.67
C PRO A 178 10.52 15.90 -22.51
N VAL A 179 11.43 15.56 -21.59
CA VAL A 179 11.68 14.19 -21.13
C VAL A 179 10.84 13.96 -19.88
N LYS A 180 10.04 12.89 -19.88
CA LYS A 180 9.22 12.50 -18.73
C LYS A 180 10.02 11.58 -17.82
N TYR A 181 10.08 11.90 -16.53
CA TYR A 181 10.82 11.11 -15.54
C TYR A 181 9.93 10.17 -14.70
N SER A 182 8.63 10.13 -15.00
CA SER A 182 7.67 9.18 -14.42
C SER A 182 8.17 7.74 -14.47
N GLY A 183 8.19 7.05 -13.32
CA GLY A 183 8.60 5.66 -13.18
C GLY A 183 10.10 5.40 -13.32
N LYS A 184 10.91 6.46 -13.43
CA LYS A 184 12.37 6.34 -13.46
C LYS A 184 12.96 6.42 -12.06
N ASP A 185 14.16 5.89 -11.93
CA ASP A 185 15.00 6.02 -10.76
C ASP A 185 15.96 7.21 -10.94
N GLY A 186 15.89 8.16 -10.02
CA GLY A 186 16.68 9.38 -9.96
C GLY A 186 17.77 9.35 -8.90
N SER A 187 18.15 8.19 -8.35
CA SER A 187 19.16 8.05 -7.30
C SER A 187 20.48 8.77 -7.62
N PHE A 188 20.89 8.77 -8.90
CA PHE A 188 22.12 9.46 -9.31
C PHE A 188 21.99 10.99 -9.33
N LEU A 189 20.78 11.55 -9.32
CA LEU A 189 20.58 12.99 -9.20
C LEU A 189 20.93 13.50 -7.79
N PHE A 190 20.68 12.68 -6.76
CA PHE A 190 20.85 13.00 -5.33
C PHE A 190 21.83 12.04 -4.61
N GLN A 191 22.96 11.73 -5.23
CA GLN A 191 23.92 10.72 -4.73
C GLN A 191 24.41 10.97 -3.30
N ASN A 192 24.42 9.91 -2.49
CA ASN A 192 25.05 9.89 -1.17
C ASN A 192 26.57 9.64 -1.29
N VAL A 193 27.31 10.67 -1.67
CA VAL A 193 28.78 10.61 -1.84
C VAL A 193 29.54 10.82 -0.53
N ASN A 194 30.74 10.23 -0.44
CA ASN A 194 31.71 10.39 0.65
C ASN A 194 31.25 9.90 2.04
N GLY A 195 30.19 9.10 2.09
CA GLY A 195 29.77 8.35 3.27
C GLY A 195 30.62 7.09 3.48
N ALA A 196 29.97 5.92 3.45
CA ALA A 196 30.64 4.62 3.55
C ALA A 196 31.61 4.37 2.37
N CYS A 197 31.39 5.01 1.23
CA CYS A 197 32.28 4.95 0.06
C CYS A 197 33.53 5.83 0.14
N LYS A 198 33.71 6.61 1.20
CA LYS A 198 34.91 7.45 1.36
C LYS A 198 36.17 6.57 1.36
N ASP A 199 37.18 6.99 0.59
CA ASP A 199 38.43 6.30 0.30
C ASP A 199 38.30 4.94 -0.41
N ILE A 200 37.08 4.48 -0.71
CA ILE A 200 36.84 3.31 -1.57
C ILE A 200 36.73 3.77 -3.02
N ILE A 201 35.93 4.81 -3.25
CA ILE A 201 35.83 5.49 -4.54
C ILE A 201 36.59 6.81 -4.42
N THR A 202 37.62 6.96 -5.24
CA THR A 202 38.53 8.10 -5.21
C THR A 202 38.63 8.76 -6.58
N LEU A 203 39.24 9.95 -6.64
CA LEU A 203 39.42 10.68 -7.88
C LEU A 203 40.40 9.94 -8.81
N ALA A 204 40.02 9.72 -10.07
CA ALA A 204 40.95 9.18 -11.06
C ALA A 204 41.99 10.23 -11.47
N GLU A 205 43.14 9.77 -11.96
CA GLU A 205 44.19 10.67 -12.47
C GLU A 205 43.67 11.49 -13.67
N GLY A 206 43.77 12.82 -13.59
CA GLY A 206 43.29 13.73 -14.63
C GLY A 206 41.77 13.93 -14.65
N SER A 207 41.04 13.51 -13.62
CA SER A 207 39.61 13.77 -13.51
C SER A 207 39.31 15.23 -13.19
N ASP A 208 38.25 15.75 -13.80
CA ASP A 208 37.72 17.09 -13.57
C ASP A 208 36.58 17.13 -12.53
N ILE A 209 36.33 16.02 -11.82
CA ILE A 209 35.30 15.99 -10.77
C ILE A 209 35.75 16.94 -9.63
N PRO A 210 34.91 17.93 -9.25
CA PRO A 210 35.22 18.82 -8.14
C PRO A 210 35.47 18.02 -6.86
N THR A 211 36.66 18.24 -6.29
CA THR A 211 37.13 17.53 -5.10
C THR A 211 37.61 18.55 -4.07
N ASN A 212 37.21 18.37 -2.81
CA ASN A 212 37.63 19.27 -1.75
C ASN A 212 39.00 18.88 -1.16
N SER A 213 39.51 19.68 -0.21
CA SER A 213 40.81 19.44 0.42
C SER A 213 40.90 18.15 1.25
N LYS A 214 39.76 17.48 1.52
CA LYS A 214 39.68 16.20 2.24
C LYS A 214 39.61 14.99 1.28
N GLY A 215 39.75 15.21 -0.03
CA GLY A 215 39.60 14.17 -1.04
C GLY A 215 38.15 13.73 -1.26
N GLU A 216 37.18 14.54 -0.87
CA GLU A 216 35.76 14.22 -1.05
C GLU A 216 35.28 14.70 -2.42
N LEU A 217 34.69 13.79 -3.20
CA LEU A 217 34.24 14.00 -4.57
C LEU A 217 32.82 14.57 -4.59
N ALA A 218 32.50 15.43 -5.54
CA ALA A 218 31.15 15.98 -5.69
C ALA A 218 30.11 14.94 -6.14
N TRP A 219 30.48 13.97 -6.98
CA TRP A 219 29.63 12.86 -7.44
C TRP A 219 30.48 11.64 -7.81
N TYR A 220 29.88 10.44 -7.87
CA TYR A 220 30.52 9.21 -8.38
C TYR A 220 29.98 8.80 -9.75
N PHE A 221 28.67 8.94 -9.94
CA PHE A 221 27.94 8.60 -11.17
C PHE A 221 27.60 9.85 -12.00
N PRO A 222 27.29 9.73 -13.31
CA PRO A 222 27.06 10.85 -14.23
C PRO A 222 25.78 11.68 -13.97
N CYS A 223 25.09 11.48 -12.84
CA CYS A 223 23.88 12.19 -12.45
C CYS A 223 22.75 12.09 -13.48
N GLN A 224 22.43 10.88 -13.91
CA GLN A 224 21.36 10.62 -14.88
C GLN A 224 20.32 9.68 -14.26
N THR A 225 19.07 9.80 -14.71
CA THR A 225 18.02 8.85 -14.35
C THR A 225 18.14 7.58 -15.17
N TYR A 226 17.72 6.45 -14.62
CA TYR A 226 17.66 5.17 -15.32
C TYR A 226 16.30 4.50 -15.12
N ASN A 227 15.93 3.59 -16.01
CA ASN A 227 14.69 2.81 -15.86
C ASN A 227 14.84 1.77 -14.76
N GLN A 228 13.78 1.58 -13.98
CA GLN A 228 13.72 0.61 -12.90
C GLN A 228 13.92 -0.84 -13.38
N ASP A 229 13.55 -1.15 -14.62
CA ASP A 229 13.68 -2.50 -15.20
C ASP A 229 15.10 -2.84 -15.67
N GLY A 230 16.03 -1.87 -15.65
CA GLY A 230 17.40 -2.03 -16.11
C GLY A 230 17.61 -1.98 -17.62
N SER A 231 16.60 -1.56 -18.39
CA SER A 231 16.72 -1.44 -19.85
C SER A 231 17.66 -0.33 -20.32
N ASP A 232 17.87 0.71 -19.50
CA ASP A 232 18.61 1.92 -19.88
C ASP A 232 20.15 1.79 -19.74
N TYR A 233 20.69 0.71 -19.17
CA TYR A 233 22.13 0.53 -18.87
C TYR A 233 23.08 0.65 -20.08
N LYS A 234 22.54 0.78 -21.30
CA LYS A 234 23.28 0.83 -22.56
C LYS A 234 22.97 2.06 -23.42
N THR A 235 22.13 2.98 -22.96
CA THR A 235 21.65 4.10 -23.78
C THR A 235 22.50 5.36 -23.54
N ASN A 236 23.56 5.47 -24.33
CA ASN A 236 24.55 6.54 -24.33
C ASN A 236 24.06 7.84 -25.00
N GLU A 237 22.81 8.27 -24.83
CA GLU A 237 22.27 9.37 -25.64
C GLU A 237 21.36 10.34 -24.88
N THR A 238 21.95 11.06 -23.93
CA THR A 238 21.62 12.49 -23.79
C THR A 238 22.91 13.28 -23.76
N THR A 239 23.08 14.17 -24.74
CA THR A 239 24.21 15.11 -24.77
C THR A 239 24.00 16.08 -23.61
N THR A 240 24.52 15.76 -22.43
CA THR A 240 24.48 16.69 -21.30
C THR A 240 25.42 17.86 -21.62
N PRO A 241 25.04 19.11 -21.33
CA PRO A 241 25.86 20.28 -21.62
C PRO A 241 27.29 20.21 -21.07
N TYR A 242 27.48 19.53 -19.94
CA TYR A 242 28.77 19.24 -19.32
C TYR A 242 28.66 18.05 -18.34
N LEU A 243 29.80 17.57 -17.83
CA LEU A 243 29.87 16.48 -16.84
C LEU A 243 29.29 16.91 -15.50
N GLY A 244 28.32 16.16 -14.97
CA GLY A 244 27.66 16.47 -13.70
C GLY A 244 26.56 17.53 -13.79
N TYR A 245 26.09 17.83 -15.01
CA TYR A 245 25.05 18.82 -15.28
C TYR A 245 23.76 18.64 -14.45
N MET A 246 23.32 17.40 -14.20
CA MET A 246 22.08 17.07 -13.49
C MET A 246 22.31 16.72 -12.00
N CYS A 247 23.52 16.93 -11.47
CA CYS A 247 23.80 16.67 -10.06
C CYS A 247 23.18 17.74 -9.16
N HIS A 248 22.41 17.32 -8.15
CA HIS A 248 21.82 18.24 -7.18
C HIS A 248 22.77 18.43 -5.99
N LEU A 249 23.76 19.31 -6.18
CA LEU A 249 24.84 19.54 -5.21
C LEU A 249 24.57 20.73 -4.26
N SER A 250 23.66 21.63 -4.63
CA SER A 250 23.37 22.81 -3.80
C SER A 250 22.62 22.40 -2.52
N SER A 251 22.90 23.11 -1.43
CA SER A 251 22.22 22.85 -0.15
C SER A 251 20.71 23.03 -0.26
N GLU A 252 20.25 24.00 -1.04
CA GLU A 252 18.82 24.24 -1.30
C GLU A 252 18.16 23.03 -1.95
N ALA A 253 18.69 22.57 -3.09
CA ALA A 253 18.13 21.41 -3.78
C ALA A 253 18.11 20.14 -2.91
N ARG A 254 19.17 19.91 -2.13
CA ARG A 254 19.24 18.75 -1.23
C ARG A 254 18.28 18.88 -0.05
N ASN A 255 18.15 20.07 0.54
CA ASN A 255 17.20 20.30 1.64
C ASN A 255 15.76 20.10 1.16
N ASP A 256 15.42 20.61 -0.02
CA ASP A 256 14.09 20.43 -0.61
C ASP A 256 13.80 18.95 -0.85
N PHE A 257 14.75 18.22 -1.46
CA PHE A 257 14.61 16.78 -1.68
C PHE A 257 14.45 15.98 -0.38
N TYR A 258 15.33 16.18 0.60
CA TYR A 258 15.26 15.46 1.88
C TYR A 258 14.12 15.92 2.79
N SER A 259 13.39 16.98 2.41
CA SER A 259 12.13 17.36 3.07
C SER A 259 10.92 16.58 2.56
N LEU A 260 11.06 15.89 1.41
CA LEU A 260 10.02 15.03 0.86
C LEU A 260 9.83 13.80 1.74
N THR A 261 8.59 13.32 1.80
CA THR A 261 8.25 12.07 2.48
C THR A 261 8.14 10.96 1.46
N SER A 262 8.89 9.86 1.65
CA SER A 262 8.75 8.68 0.82
C SER A 262 7.41 7.98 1.08
N SER A 263 6.83 7.41 0.03
CA SER A 263 5.60 6.60 0.12
C SER A 263 5.89 5.16 0.55
N GLY A 264 7.15 4.74 0.55
CA GLY A 264 7.62 3.44 1.03
C GLY A 264 8.87 2.95 0.29
N ASP A 265 9.47 1.87 0.79
CA ASP A 265 10.52 1.15 0.07
C ASP A 265 9.96 0.46 -1.17
N VAL A 266 10.77 0.36 -2.22
CA VAL A 266 10.53 -0.53 -3.36
C VAL A 266 10.85 -1.95 -2.91
N TYR A 267 9.85 -2.84 -2.96
CA TYR A 267 10.02 -4.22 -2.52
C TYR A 267 10.28 -5.16 -3.69
N PHE A 268 11.18 -6.13 -3.48
CA PHE A 268 11.45 -7.23 -4.39
C PHE A 268 11.13 -8.54 -3.70
N THR A 269 10.63 -9.53 -4.44
CA THR A 269 10.51 -10.90 -3.95
C THR A 269 11.74 -11.72 -4.35
N TRP A 270 11.93 -12.88 -3.71
CA TRP A 270 12.96 -13.83 -4.13
C TRP A 270 12.73 -14.36 -5.56
N ASP A 271 11.48 -14.41 -6.01
CA ASP A 271 11.15 -14.80 -7.39
C ASP A 271 11.61 -13.73 -8.40
N ASP A 272 11.49 -12.44 -8.05
CA ASP A 272 11.99 -11.33 -8.88
C ASP A 272 13.51 -11.38 -9.02
N LEU A 273 14.22 -11.71 -7.93
CA LEU A 273 15.67 -11.91 -7.92
C LEU A 273 16.10 -13.14 -8.74
N GLY A 274 15.24 -14.15 -8.86
CA GLY A 274 15.48 -15.32 -9.70
C GLY A 274 15.44 -15.01 -11.21
N ASN A 275 14.80 -13.90 -11.60
CA ASN A 275 14.79 -13.43 -12.98
C ASN A 275 16.13 -12.77 -13.33
N LYS A 276 17.00 -13.50 -14.04
CA LYS A 276 18.36 -13.08 -14.41
C LYS A 276 18.44 -11.95 -15.45
N SER A 277 17.37 -11.20 -15.67
CA SER A 277 17.37 -10.00 -16.52
C SER A 277 18.23 -8.88 -15.95
N ARG A 278 18.32 -8.79 -14.61
CA ARG A 278 19.13 -7.81 -13.88
C ARG A 278 20.17 -8.51 -13.00
N ASN A 279 21.28 -7.81 -12.72
CA ASN A 279 22.36 -8.32 -11.88
C ASN A 279 22.16 -7.91 -10.41
N LEU A 280 21.10 -8.47 -9.80
CA LEU A 280 20.70 -8.13 -8.44
C LEU A 280 21.37 -9.04 -7.41
N ILE A 281 21.73 -8.48 -6.26
CA ILE A 281 22.17 -9.21 -5.07
C ILE A 281 21.47 -8.63 -3.82
N VAL A 282 21.46 -9.40 -2.73
CA VAL A 282 20.91 -8.93 -1.45
C VAL A 282 22.03 -8.79 -0.42
N TYR A 283 22.04 -7.66 0.29
CA TYR A 283 22.91 -7.43 1.45
C TYR A 283 22.13 -6.78 2.58
N SER A 284 22.06 -7.45 3.73
CA SER A 284 21.39 -6.98 4.95
C SER A 284 19.94 -6.54 4.74
N GLY A 285 19.24 -7.17 3.79
CA GLY A 285 17.87 -6.82 3.40
C GLY A 285 17.75 -5.81 2.25
N ASP A 286 18.83 -5.14 1.88
CA ASP A 286 18.87 -4.23 0.73
C ASP A 286 19.11 -5.00 -0.57
N VAL A 287 18.36 -4.64 -1.61
CA VAL A 287 18.54 -5.14 -2.96
C VAL A 287 19.44 -4.18 -3.72
N LEU A 288 20.59 -4.69 -4.16
CA LEU A 288 21.62 -3.93 -4.85
C LEU A 288 21.68 -4.37 -6.30
N ASP A 289 21.71 -3.41 -7.23
CA ASP A 289 21.89 -3.71 -8.65
C ASP A 289 23.34 -3.46 -9.08
N LEU A 290 24.08 -4.54 -9.31
CA LEU A 290 25.48 -4.48 -9.72
C LEU A 290 25.66 -3.91 -11.13
N ASP A 291 24.65 -3.97 -12.00
CA ASP A 291 24.75 -3.38 -13.33
C ASP A 291 24.81 -1.85 -13.26
N LEU A 292 24.35 -1.21 -12.18
CA LEU A 292 24.50 0.22 -11.97
C LEU A 292 25.97 0.66 -11.85
N LEU A 293 26.87 -0.22 -11.44
CA LEU A 293 28.31 0.08 -11.40
C LEU A 293 28.89 0.31 -12.81
N THR A 294 28.20 -0.09 -13.88
CA THR A 294 28.61 0.23 -15.27
C THR A 294 28.57 1.73 -15.57
N TYR A 295 27.83 2.53 -14.80
CA TYR A 295 27.83 3.98 -14.92
C TYR A 295 29.07 4.65 -14.31
N LEU A 296 29.89 3.92 -13.53
CA LEU A 296 31.15 4.46 -13.03
C LEU A 296 32.13 4.62 -14.19
N ASN A 297 32.56 5.85 -14.44
CA ASN A 297 33.54 6.14 -15.47
C ASN A 297 34.95 6.02 -14.88
N SER A 298 35.71 4.99 -15.27
CA SER A 298 37.08 4.77 -14.79
C SER A 298 38.07 5.88 -15.14
N SER A 299 37.75 6.75 -16.12
CA SER A 299 38.54 7.97 -16.41
C SER A 299 38.25 9.11 -15.43
N GLN A 300 37.19 9.01 -14.62
CA GLN A 300 36.78 10.04 -13.67
C GLN A 300 36.94 9.58 -12.22
N VAL A 301 36.66 8.31 -11.92
CA VAL A 301 36.79 7.75 -10.58
C VAL A 301 37.58 6.45 -10.58
N SER A 302 38.36 6.24 -9.52
CA SER A 302 39.04 4.98 -9.22
C SER A 302 38.25 4.21 -8.16
N PHE A 303 38.07 2.91 -8.37
CA PHE A 303 37.31 2.01 -7.49
C PHE A 303 37.96 0.63 -7.44
N PRO A 304 37.69 -0.20 -6.41
CA PRO A 304 38.34 -1.50 -6.25
C PRO A 304 37.96 -2.49 -7.36
N SER A 305 38.89 -3.38 -7.74
CA SER A 305 38.63 -4.45 -8.72
C SER A 305 37.50 -5.39 -8.30
N LEU A 306 37.22 -5.49 -6.99
CA LEU A 306 36.11 -6.25 -6.43
C LEU A 306 34.76 -5.85 -7.06
N PHE A 307 34.56 -4.59 -7.46
CA PHE A 307 33.32 -4.15 -8.10
C PHE A 307 33.11 -4.88 -9.43
N THR A 308 34.14 -4.93 -10.26
CA THR A 308 34.11 -5.63 -11.55
C THR A 308 34.03 -7.16 -11.37
N GLU A 309 34.69 -7.69 -10.34
CA GLU A 309 34.61 -9.11 -9.98
C GLU A 309 33.17 -9.50 -9.59
N MET A 310 32.52 -8.72 -8.73
CA MET A 310 31.13 -8.93 -8.33
C MET A 310 30.18 -8.84 -9.53
N GLN A 311 30.34 -7.85 -10.41
CA GLN A 311 29.52 -7.72 -11.62
C GLN A 311 29.60 -8.95 -12.54
N SER A 312 30.82 -9.48 -12.71
CA SER A 312 31.09 -10.60 -13.61
C SER A 312 30.79 -11.97 -12.99
N ASN A 313 30.71 -12.05 -11.66
CA ASN A 313 30.41 -13.29 -10.96
C ASN A 313 28.91 -13.65 -11.06
N THR A 314 28.60 -14.70 -11.81
CA THR A 314 27.23 -15.18 -12.01
C THR A 314 26.66 -15.96 -10.82
N GLU A 315 27.51 -16.46 -9.92
CA GLU A 315 27.09 -17.30 -8.79
C GLU A 315 26.41 -16.51 -7.68
N ILE A 316 26.77 -15.23 -7.53
CA ILE A 316 26.20 -14.36 -6.49
C ILE A 316 24.86 -13.73 -6.93
N ARG A 317 24.51 -13.82 -8.21
CA ARG A 317 23.30 -13.19 -8.77
C ARG A 317 22.03 -13.82 -8.21
N GLY A 318 21.14 -12.97 -7.72
CA GLY A 318 19.89 -13.37 -7.08
C GLY A 318 20.09 -14.03 -5.72
N THR A 319 21.26 -13.88 -5.10
CA THR A 319 21.57 -14.48 -3.79
C THR A 319 21.78 -13.42 -2.71
N ASP A 320 21.65 -13.87 -1.46
CA ASP A 320 22.01 -13.07 -0.29
C ASP A 320 23.51 -13.24 0.02
N VAL A 321 24.28 -12.16 -0.13
CA VAL A 321 25.72 -12.14 0.11
C VAL A 321 26.08 -11.68 1.53
N THR A 322 25.10 -11.39 2.39
CA THR A 322 25.32 -10.86 3.76
C THR A 322 26.25 -11.75 4.57
N TYR A 323 26.08 -13.07 4.49
CA TYR A 323 26.92 -14.01 5.22
C TYR A 323 28.35 -14.09 4.66
N ALA A 324 28.52 -13.94 3.35
CA ALA A 324 29.84 -13.94 2.73
C ALA A 324 30.63 -12.67 3.09
N PHE A 325 29.94 -11.53 3.23
CA PHE A 325 30.55 -10.22 3.52
C PHE A 325 30.65 -9.95 5.03
N GLN A 326 31.36 -10.83 5.75
CA GLN A 326 31.49 -10.74 7.21
C GLN A 326 32.76 -10.03 7.70
N THR A 327 33.80 -9.96 6.87
CA THR A 327 35.05 -9.28 7.25
C THR A 327 34.83 -7.78 7.39
N SER A 328 35.72 -7.09 8.10
CA SER A 328 35.61 -5.64 8.29
C SER A 328 35.72 -4.87 6.96
N GLU A 329 36.56 -5.35 6.04
CA GLU A 329 36.75 -4.76 4.72
C GLU A 329 35.52 -4.99 3.83
N ASP A 330 35.02 -6.23 3.78
CA ASP A 330 33.83 -6.58 3.01
C ASP A 330 32.61 -5.80 3.50
N LYS A 331 32.42 -5.68 4.82
CA LYS A 331 31.34 -4.87 5.41
C LYS A 331 31.44 -3.41 5.00
N ARG A 332 32.65 -2.86 4.90
CA ARG A 332 32.86 -1.47 4.46
C ARG A 332 32.47 -1.31 2.99
N VAL A 333 32.87 -2.25 2.14
CA VAL A 333 32.50 -2.26 0.71
C VAL A 333 31.00 -2.46 0.53
N ALA A 334 30.38 -3.41 1.21
CA ALA A 334 28.95 -3.68 1.10
C ALA A 334 28.10 -2.50 1.59
N LYS A 335 28.52 -1.82 2.67
CA LYS A 335 27.90 -0.56 3.10
C LYS A 335 28.05 0.55 2.06
N CYS A 336 29.20 0.64 1.41
CA CYS A 336 29.39 1.56 0.28
C CYS A 336 28.39 1.24 -0.85
N LEU A 337 28.35 -0.01 -1.33
CA LEU A 337 27.42 -0.43 -2.39
C LEU A 337 25.95 -0.16 -2.01
N SER A 338 25.56 -0.45 -0.78
CA SER A 338 24.20 -0.17 -0.28
C SER A 338 23.84 1.32 -0.30
N GLN A 339 24.82 2.22 -0.18
CA GLN A 339 24.56 3.66 -0.29
C GLN A 339 24.37 4.15 -1.73
N ILE A 340 25.00 3.48 -2.70
CA ILE A 340 25.20 4.05 -4.04
C ILE A 340 24.49 3.29 -5.15
N ILE A 341 24.13 2.01 -4.94
CA ILE A 341 23.44 1.15 -5.93
C ILE A 341 22.26 0.37 -5.34
N ARG A 342 21.72 0.78 -4.19
CA ARG A 342 20.47 0.23 -3.64
C ARG A 342 19.30 0.63 -4.52
N VAL A 343 18.51 -0.36 -4.92
CA VAL A 343 17.31 -0.19 -5.77
C VAL A 343 16.01 -0.58 -5.06
N GLY A 344 16.12 -1.13 -3.85
CA GLY A 344 14.97 -1.48 -3.01
C GLY A 344 15.36 -2.35 -1.82
N SER A 345 14.37 -3.02 -1.26
CA SER A 345 14.53 -4.00 -0.17
C SER A 345 13.84 -5.32 -0.50
N ILE A 346 14.31 -6.40 0.11
CA ILE A 346 13.70 -7.73 -0.04
C ILE A 346 12.43 -7.81 0.80
N ASP A 347 11.32 -8.23 0.19
CA ASP A 347 10.04 -8.44 0.87
C ASP A 347 10.22 -9.55 1.91
N THR A 348 10.23 -9.13 3.17
CA THR A 348 10.23 -10.05 4.31
C THR A 348 8.90 -9.93 5.01
N LYS A 349 8.21 -11.07 5.15
CA LYS A 349 7.00 -11.11 5.97
C LYS A 349 7.35 -10.73 7.40
N THR A 350 6.78 -9.63 7.88
CA THR A 350 6.94 -9.23 9.28
C THR A 350 6.39 -10.32 10.21
N ILE A 351 6.93 -10.41 11.43
CA ILE A 351 6.49 -11.37 12.44
C ILE A 351 4.98 -11.24 12.69
N GLY A 352 4.44 -10.01 12.64
CA GLY A 352 3.00 -9.76 12.75
C GLY A 352 2.19 -10.36 11.59
N CYS A 353 2.67 -10.26 10.35
CA CYS A 353 2.02 -10.88 9.19
C CYS A 353 2.02 -12.40 9.30
N ILE A 354 3.16 -13.00 9.69
CA ILE A 354 3.28 -14.45 9.90
C ILE A 354 2.32 -14.90 11.01
N ALA A 355 2.32 -14.22 12.15
CA ALA A 355 1.42 -14.51 13.26
C ALA A 355 -0.05 -14.42 12.85
N SER A 356 -0.42 -13.37 12.11
CA SER A 356 -1.79 -13.21 11.57
C SER A 356 -2.16 -14.34 10.61
N GLN A 357 -1.26 -14.76 9.72
CA GLN A 357 -1.50 -15.88 8.80
C GLN A 357 -1.69 -17.20 9.55
N VAL A 358 -0.86 -17.47 10.57
CA VAL A 358 -0.98 -18.66 11.42
C VAL A 358 -2.32 -18.67 12.14
N VAL A 359 -2.70 -17.57 12.80
CA VAL A 359 -3.99 -17.46 13.51
C VAL A 359 -5.15 -17.66 12.54
N LEU A 360 -5.09 -17.04 11.35
CA LEU A 360 -6.10 -17.18 10.31
C LEU A 360 -6.25 -18.64 9.88
N TYR A 361 -5.15 -19.33 9.56
CA TYR A 361 -5.22 -20.74 9.15
C TYR A 361 -5.68 -21.67 10.26
N VAL A 362 -5.24 -21.48 11.49
CA VAL A 362 -5.71 -22.26 12.64
C VAL A 362 -7.22 -22.08 12.85
N SER A 363 -7.71 -20.84 12.77
CA SER A 363 -9.14 -20.54 12.90
C SER A 363 -9.97 -21.17 11.76
N LEU A 364 -9.45 -21.13 10.53
CA LEU A 364 -10.10 -21.73 9.35
C LEU A 364 -10.21 -23.24 9.50
N VAL A 365 -9.12 -23.91 9.88
CA VAL A 365 -9.10 -25.36 10.10
C VAL A 365 -10.09 -25.75 11.19
N PHE A 366 -10.18 -24.99 12.28
CA PHE A 366 -11.11 -25.27 13.38
C PHE A 366 -12.58 -25.18 12.93
N ILE A 367 -12.95 -24.10 12.22
CA ILE A 367 -14.31 -23.91 11.71
C ILE A 367 -14.66 -25.00 10.69
N LEU A 368 -13.77 -25.27 9.73
CA LEU A 368 -13.99 -26.33 8.73
C LEU A 368 -14.12 -27.71 9.37
N SER A 369 -13.36 -28.00 10.43
CA SER A 369 -13.43 -29.26 11.17
C SER A 369 -14.79 -29.46 11.84
N ILE A 370 -15.34 -28.42 12.49
CA ILE A 370 -16.68 -28.47 13.11
C ILE A 370 -17.77 -28.65 12.07
N VAL A 371 -17.69 -27.91 10.96
CA VAL A 371 -18.66 -28.02 9.87
C VAL A 371 -18.61 -29.41 9.23
N ALA A 372 -17.41 -29.93 8.96
CA ALA A 372 -17.22 -31.27 8.41
C ALA A 372 -17.74 -32.36 9.34
N ALA A 373 -17.51 -32.25 10.66
CA ALA A 373 -18.06 -33.19 11.64
C ALA A 373 -19.60 -33.17 11.65
N ARG A 374 -20.22 -31.99 11.65
CA ARG A 374 -21.68 -31.84 11.60
C ARG A 374 -22.26 -32.40 10.30
N PHE A 375 -21.61 -32.11 9.17
CA PHE A 375 -22.00 -32.63 7.87
C PHE A 375 -21.88 -34.16 7.80
N SER A 376 -20.77 -34.72 8.29
CA SER A 376 -20.55 -36.17 8.34
C SER A 376 -21.57 -36.87 9.22
N MET A 377 -21.92 -36.29 10.38
CA MET A 377 -22.98 -36.80 11.25
C MET A 377 -24.35 -36.80 10.56
N ALA A 378 -24.67 -35.75 9.79
CA ALA A 378 -25.92 -35.67 9.04
C ALA A 378 -25.99 -36.73 7.93
N LEU A 379 -24.90 -36.94 7.19
CA LEU A 379 -24.80 -38.01 6.19
C LEU A 379 -24.94 -39.39 6.83
N PHE A 380 -24.25 -39.62 7.95
CA PHE A 380 -24.34 -40.89 8.69
C PHE A 380 -25.78 -41.16 9.14
N PHE A 381 -26.46 -40.16 9.70
CA PHE A 381 -27.85 -40.30 10.11
C PHE A 381 -28.76 -40.60 8.91
N HIS A 382 -28.62 -39.85 7.81
CA HIS A 382 -29.45 -40.02 6.62
C HIS A 382 -29.28 -41.39 5.95
N TRP A 383 -28.06 -41.91 5.87
CA TRP A 383 -27.79 -43.17 5.15
C TRP A 383 -27.92 -44.42 6.01
N PHE A 384 -27.57 -44.35 7.30
CA PHE A 384 -27.49 -45.54 8.15
C PHE A 384 -28.58 -45.62 9.22
N LEU A 385 -29.03 -44.50 9.80
CA LEU A 385 -29.98 -44.50 10.92
C LEU A 385 -31.42 -44.15 10.53
N SER A 386 -31.61 -43.45 9.42
CA SER A 386 -32.92 -42.97 8.95
C SER A 386 -33.71 -44.04 8.16
N LYS A 387 -33.24 -45.29 8.10
CA LYS A 387 -33.88 -46.39 7.38
C LYS A 387 -34.55 -47.38 8.31
#